data_AF-A0A7S1XG58-F1
#
_entry.id   AF-A0A7S1XG58-F1
#
_cell.length_a   1.000
_cell.length_b   1.000
_cell.length_c   1.000
_cell.angle_alpha   90.00
_cell.angle_beta   90.00
_cell.angle_gamma   90.00
#
_symmetry.space_group_name_H-M   'P 1'
#
loop_
_entity.id
_entity.type
_entity.pdbx_description
1 polymer ?
#
loop_
_entity_poly.entity_id
_entity_poly.type
_entity_poly.pdbx_seq_one_letter_code
_entity_poly.pdbx_strand_id
1 'polypeptide(L)'
;MMWTYVQSSGELSGPRIGSTVKGYSGHGKGVNNSALQAMRDVGPIPKGVYTVSAVYMTHEDRKKAGFTKALGPVVVHLSPAADTNTFERDRETFR
;
A
#
# COMPACT_ATOMS: atom_id res chain seq x y z
N MET A 1 4.93 -13.19 -11.25
CA MET A 1 3.57 -13.38 -10.68
C MET A 1 3.07 -12.03 -10.22
N MET A 2 1.82 -11.69 -10.53
CA MET A 2 1.24 -10.37 -10.19
C MET A 2 0.04 -10.54 -9.27
N TRP A 3 -0.19 -9.54 -8.41
CA TRP A 3 -1.37 -9.40 -7.57
C TRP A 3 -2.18 -8.20 -8.06
N THR A 4 -3.51 -8.31 -8.06
CA THR A 4 -4.41 -7.24 -8.50
C THR A 4 -5.26 -6.78 -7.33
N TYR A 5 -5.17 -5.49 -6.99
CA TYR A 5 -6.03 -4.86 -5.99
C TYR A 5 -7.01 -3.89 -6.66
N VAL A 6 -8.29 -4.27 -6.69
CA VAL A 6 -9.38 -3.44 -7.23
C VAL A 6 -9.82 -2.45 -6.15
N GLN A 7 -9.20 -1.28 -6.19
CA GLN A 7 -9.31 -0.25 -5.16
C GLN A 7 -10.74 0.14 -4.78
N SER A 8 -11.68 0.17 -5.73
CA SER A 8 -13.08 0.57 -5.50
C SER A 8 -13.91 -0.45 -4.71
N SER A 9 -13.65 -1.75 -4.89
CA SER A 9 -14.32 -2.83 -4.16
C SER A 9 -13.52 -3.31 -2.93
N GLY A 10 -12.24 -2.93 -2.85
CA GLY A 10 -11.30 -3.49 -1.89
C GLY A 10 -10.85 -4.92 -2.23
N GLU A 11 -11.12 -5.39 -3.45
CA GLU A 11 -10.89 -6.78 -3.83
C GLU A 11 -9.42 -7.05 -4.12
N LEU A 12 -8.86 -8.13 -3.56
CA LEU A 12 -7.50 -8.60 -3.83
C LEU A 12 -7.52 -10.04 -4.38
N SER A 13 -6.93 -10.20 -5.57
CA SER A 13 -6.81 -11.47 -6.27
C SER A 13 -5.39 -11.70 -6.80
N GLY A 14 -5.01 -12.97 -7.00
CA GLY A 14 -3.71 -13.35 -7.55
C GLY A 14 -3.37 -14.83 -7.33
N PRO A 15 -2.30 -15.35 -7.96
CA PRO A 15 -2.10 -16.77 -8.24
C PRO A 15 -1.72 -17.66 -7.04
N ARG A 16 -1.83 -17.16 -5.80
CA ARG A 16 -1.69 -17.94 -4.56
C ARG A 16 -2.83 -17.73 -3.57
N ILE A 17 -3.86 -16.97 -3.93
CA ILE A 17 -5.11 -16.86 -3.17
C ILE A 17 -6.12 -17.81 -3.81
N GLY A 18 -6.57 -18.82 -3.06
CA GLY A 18 -7.57 -19.79 -3.52
C GLY A 18 -9.01 -19.24 -3.54
N SER A 19 -9.26 -18.11 -2.87
CA SER A 19 -10.55 -17.42 -2.81
C SER A 19 -10.35 -15.93 -2.56
N THR A 20 -10.87 -15.11 -3.46
CA THR A 20 -10.81 -13.64 -3.44
C THR A 20 -10.97 -13.04 -2.03
N VAL A 21 -9.99 -12.24 -1.59
CA VAL A 21 -10.02 -11.60 -0.26
C VAL A 21 -10.35 -10.12 -0.35
N LYS A 22 -10.87 -9.54 0.74
CA LYS A 22 -11.11 -8.10 0.86
C LYS A 22 -10.05 -7.43 1.71
N GLY A 23 -9.46 -6.37 1.17
CA GLY A 23 -8.63 -5.40 1.86
C GLY A 23 -9.25 -4.00 1.80
N TYR A 24 -8.50 -2.99 2.26
CA TYR A 24 -8.89 -1.59 2.20
C TYR A 24 -7.66 -0.69 2.08
N SER A 25 -7.86 0.53 1.58
CA SER A 25 -6.83 1.58 1.54
C SER A 25 -7.48 2.96 1.68
N GLY A 26 -6.78 3.91 2.30
CA GLY A 26 -7.30 5.25 2.62
C GLY A 26 -7.93 5.35 4.02
N HIS A 27 -8.45 6.53 4.36
CA HIS A 27 -8.99 6.86 5.69
C HIS A 27 -10.31 7.63 5.59
N GLY A 28 -11.26 7.32 6.49
CA GLY A 28 -12.59 7.96 6.51
C GLY A 28 -13.29 7.91 5.15
N LYS A 29 -13.67 9.08 4.63
CA LYS A 29 -14.31 9.23 3.30
C LYS A 29 -13.42 8.81 2.12
N GLY A 30 -12.12 8.63 2.35
CA GLY A 30 -11.15 8.13 1.38
C GLY A 30 -11.00 6.62 1.32
N VAL A 31 -11.62 5.84 2.23
CA VAL A 31 -11.53 4.37 2.19
C VAL A 31 -12.07 3.86 0.85
N ASN A 32 -11.22 3.18 0.09
CA ASN A 32 -11.49 2.60 -1.23
C ASN A 32 -11.95 3.61 -2.32
N ASN A 33 -11.86 4.91 -2.03
CA ASN A 33 -12.38 5.96 -2.90
C ASN A 33 -11.31 6.46 -3.90
N SER A 34 -11.27 5.85 -5.09
CA SER A 34 -10.23 6.17 -6.09
C SER A 34 -10.31 7.58 -6.70
N ALA A 35 -11.39 8.33 -6.46
CA ALA A 35 -11.44 9.75 -6.82
C ALA A 35 -10.59 10.63 -5.88
N LEU A 36 -10.34 10.17 -4.65
CA LEU A 36 -9.55 10.88 -3.64
C LEU A 36 -8.08 10.44 -3.60
N GLN A 37 -7.61 9.63 -4.57
CA GLN A 37 -6.26 9.05 -4.59
C GLN A 37 -5.10 10.08 -4.62
N ALA A 38 -5.37 11.35 -4.94
CA ALA A 38 -4.38 12.42 -4.85
C ALA A 38 -4.27 13.03 -3.44
N MET A 39 -5.27 12.85 -2.57
CA MET A 39 -5.27 13.45 -1.22
C MET A 39 -4.35 12.67 -0.28
N ARG A 40 -3.26 13.31 0.17
CA ARG A 40 -2.36 12.77 1.20
C ARG A 40 -3.15 12.47 2.49
N ASP A 41 -2.79 11.37 3.17
CA ASP A 41 -3.36 10.83 4.41
C ASP A 41 -4.88 10.50 4.44
N VAL A 42 -5.67 10.99 3.47
CA VAL A 42 -7.10 10.65 3.30
C VAL A 42 -7.29 9.59 2.22
N GLY A 43 -6.72 9.81 1.04
CA GLY A 43 -6.94 8.97 -0.13
C GLY A 43 -6.29 7.58 -0.04
N PRO A 44 -6.82 6.59 -0.78
CA PRO A 44 -6.17 5.30 -0.92
C PRO A 44 -4.81 5.46 -1.62
N ILE A 45 -3.95 4.44 -1.59
CA ILE A 45 -2.71 4.44 -2.38
C ILE A 45 -3.01 4.78 -3.86
N PRO A 46 -2.19 5.58 -4.57
CA PRO A 46 -2.43 5.85 -5.99
C PRO A 46 -2.57 4.57 -6.83
N LYS A 47 -3.34 4.63 -7.91
CA LYS A 47 -3.50 3.49 -8.84
C LYS A 47 -2.31 3.39 -9.79
N GLY A 48 -1.68 2.23 -9.82
CA GLY A 48 -0.58 1.90 -10.75
C GLY A 48 0.06 0.55 -10.40
N VAL A 49 1.27 0.32 -10.89
CA VAL A 49 2.05 -0.90 -10.66
C VAL A 49 3.01 -0.68 -9.50
N TYR A 50 3.02 -1.61 -8.55
CA TYR A 50 3.88 -1.55 -7.37
C TYR A 50 4.68 -2.84 -7.19
N THR A 51 5.98 -2.68 -6.92
CA THR A 51 6.88 -3.76 -6.53
C THR A 51 6.92 -3.86 -5.01
N VAL A 52 6.70 -5.05 -4.46
CA VAL A 52 6.99 -5.34 -3.05
C VAL A 52 8.51 -5.42 -2.88
N SER A 53 9.14 -4.38 -2.35
CA SER A 53 10.61 -4.29 -2.26
C SER A 53 11.17 -4.87 -0.96
N ALA A 54 10.37 -4.90 0.10
CA ALA A 54 10.70 -5.50 1.39
C ALA A 54 9.43 -5.90 2.14
N VAL A 55 9.55 -6.87 3.05
CA VAL A 55 8.46 -7.26 3.97
C VAL A 55 9.03 -7.50 5.35
N TYR A 56 8.46 -6.86 6.36
CA TYR A 56 8.85 -6.97 7.76
C TYR A 56 7.77 -7.75 8.50
N MET A 57 8.13 -8.88 9.11
CA MET A 57 7.18 -9.78 9.77
C MET A 57 6.88 -9.38 11.22
N THR A 58 7.82 -8.69 11.88
CA THR A 58 7.69 -8.28 13.28
C THR A 58 7.93 -6.78 13.50
N HIS A 59 7.55 -6.32 14.69
CA HIS A 59 7.85 -4.97 15.19
C HIS A 59 9.36 -4.67 15.23
N GLU A 60 10.19 -5.67 15.54
CA GLU A 60 11.65 -5.50 15.64
C GLU A 60 12.34 -5.48 14.28
N ASP A 61 11.84 -6.21 13.29
CA ASP A 61 12.40 -6.20 11.92
C ASP A 61 12.25 -4.81 11.28
N ARG A 62 11.07 -4.20 11.42
CA ARG A 62 10.85 -2.84 10.89
C ARG A 62 11.59 -1.77 11.69
N LYS A 63 11.82 -1.94 13.00
CA LYS A 63 12.66 -1.05 13.81
C LYS A 63 14.10 -1.02 13.28
N LYS A 64 14.68 -2.19 12.99
CA LYS A 64 16.01 -2.30 12.35
C LYS A 64 16.07 -1.63 10.98
N ALA A 65 14.94 -1.57 10.26
CA ALA A 65 14.78 -0.85 9.00
C ALA A 65 14.37 0.64 9.17
N GLY A 66 14.51 1.22 10.37
CA GLY A 66 14.31 2.66 10.60
C GLY A 66 12.86 3.12 10.81
N PHE A 67 11.88 2.22 10.90
CA PHE A 67 10.47 2.61 11.13
C PHE A 67 10.21 3.04 12.58
N THR A 68 10.26 4.35 12.83
CA THR A 68 10.01 4.97 14.14
C THR A 68 8.53 5.00 14.55
N LYS A 69 7.60 5.07 13.60
CA LYS A 69 6.15 5.19 13.86
C LYS A 69 5.52 3.87 14.33
N ALA A 70 4.50 3.96 15.18
CA ALA A 70 3.63 2.83 15.51
C ALA A 70 2.86 2.36 14.25
N LEU A 71 3.09 1.11 13.85
CA LEU A 71 2.48 0.41 12.72
C LEU A 71 2.03 -1.00 13.15
N GLY A 72 1.19 -1.65 12.34
CA GLY A 72 0.79 -3.06 12.52
C GLY A 72 1.98 -4.03 12.49
N PRO A 73 1.82 -5.27 13.01
CA PRO A 73 2.93 -6.20 13.23
C PRO A 73 3.68 -6.55 11.93
N VAL A 74 2.94 -6.79 10.85
CA VAL A 74 3.47 -6.99 9.49
C VAL A 74 3.42 -5.67 8.72
N VAL A 75 4.51 -5.33 8.02
CA VAL A 75 4.61 -4.15 7.15
C VAL A 75 5.19 -4.55 5.80
N VAL A 76 4.54 -4.13 4.72
CA VAL A 76 4.98 -4.34 3.34
C VAL A 76 5.50 -3.01 2.79
N HIS A 77 6.71 -2.98 2.23
CA HIS A 77 7.22 -1.80 1.52
C HIS A 77 6.89 -1.91 0.03
N LEU A 78 6.26 -0.87 -0.51
CA LEU A 78 5.82 -0.79 -1.91
C LEU A 78 6.58 0.33 -2.63
N SER A 79 7.31 -0.03 -3.67
CA SER A 79 7.94 0.91 -4.60
C SER A 79 7.07 1.04 -5.85
N PRO A 80 6.66 2.27 -6.26
CA PRO A 80 5.96 2.46 -7.53
C PRO A 80 6.86 2.10 -8.71
N ALA A 81 6.27 1.66 -9.82
CA ALA A 81 6.93 1.64 -11.13
C ALA A 81 7.00 3.07 -11.71
N ALA A 82 7.93 3.32 -12.64
CA ALA A 82 8.22 4.65 -13.16
C ALA A 82 7.07 5.29 -13.99
N ASP A 83 6.07 4.50 -14.38
CA ASP A 83 4.84 4.91 -15.06
C ASP A 83 3.70 5.30 -14.09
N THR A 84 3.86 5.00 -12.79
CA THR A 84 2.80 5.10 -11.79
C THR A 84 2.76 6.52 -11.23
N ASN A 85 1.74 7.29 -11.61
CA ASN A 85 1.53 8.63 -11.04
C ASN A 85 1.13 8.52 -9.56
N THR A 86 2.05 8.95 -8.70
CA THR A 86 1.94 8.91 -7.24
C THR A 86 1.30 10.15 -6.63
N PHE A 87 1.06 11.20 -7.42
CA PHE A 87 0.63 12.53 -6.93
C PHE A 87 1.56 13.08 -5.83
N GLU A 88 2.88 12.89 -5.99
CA GLU A 88 3.92 13.30 -5.02
C GLU A 88 3.79 12.60 -3.64
N ARG A 89 3.04 11.48 -3.58
CA ARG A 89 2.82 10.69 -2.34
C ARG A 89 3.78 9.53 -2.15
N ASP A 90 4.55 9.15 -3.18
CA ASP A 90 5.80 8.43 -2.93
C ASP A 90 6.83 9.41 -2.35
N ARG A 91 7.90 8.84 -1.78
CA ARG A 91 8.25 9.27 -0.43
C ARG A 91 9.71 9.67 -0.32
N GLU A 92 9.94 10.99 -0.26
CA GLU A 92 11.16 11.53 0.31
C GLU A 92 11.41 10.92 1.70
N THR A 93 12.67 10.55 1.90
CA THR A 93 13.20 9.61 2.90
C THR A 93 12.59 9.73 4.30
N PHE A 94 12.50 8.61 5.02
CA PHE A 94 12.25 8.65 6.45
C PHE A 94 13.49 9.10 7.22
N ARG A 95 13.42 10.36 7.63
CA ARG A 95 14.08 10.92 8.80
C ARG A 95 13.06 10.93 9.95
#